data_AF-A0AAE0H9F3-F1
#
_entry.id   AF-A0AAE0H9F3-F1
#
_cell.length_a   1.000
_cell.length_b   1.000
_cell.length_c   1.000
_cell.angle_alpha   90.00
_cell.angle_beta   90.00
_cell.angle_gamma   90.00
#
_symmetry.space_group_name_H-M   'P 1'
#
loop_
_entity.id
_entity.type
_entity.pdbx_description
1 polymer ?
#
loop_
_entity_poly.entity_id
_entity_poly.type
_entity_poly.pdbx_seq_one_letter_code
_entity_poly.pdbx_strand_id
1 'polypeptide(L)'
;MADILTQLQESMDLLCTMFIAGLYYVERHHDLEQFNANDKIPDLKADQPKEVDTLDPQAFKDGQAEIARDMIVQAQRIEYLVSELPGLQNSERDQLRIISGLEEEIAGLEAQRLEAVRERDEVFGQLDALLRSLQRP
;
A
#
# COMPACT_ATOMS: atom_id res chain seq x y z
N MET A 1 -8.83 -5.84 6.85
CA MET A 1 -7.74 -5.37 5.97
C MET A 1 -8.24 -4.19 5.13
N ALA A 2 -8.41 -3.01 5.73
CA ALA A 2 -8.83 -1.79 5.02
C ALA A 2 -7.65 -1.01 4.42
N ASP A 3 -6.43 -1.49 4.64
CA ASP A 3 -5.18 -0.78 4.35
C ASP A 3 -4.74 -0.90 2.88
N ILE A 4 -5.31 -1.81 2.09
CA ILE A 4 -4.92 -2.02 0.68
C ILE A 4 -5.23 -0.79 -0.17
N LEU A 5 -6.34 -0.09 0.10
CA LEU A 5 -6.70 1.12 -0.62
C LEU A 5 -5.72 2.26 -0.32
N THR A 6 -5.27 2.38 0.92
CA THR A 6 -4.24 3.35 1.33
C THR A 6 -2.89 3.00 0.69
N GLN A 7 -2.48 1.72 0.71
CA GLN A 7 -1.27 1.27 0.03
C GLN A 7 -1.30 1.52 -1.48
N LEU A 8 -2.47 1.41 -2.12
CA LEU A 8 -2.65 1.74 -3.52
C LEU A 8 -2.45 3.24 -3.78
N GLN A 9 -3.01 4.10 -2.92
CA GLN A 9 -2.80 5.55 -3.00
C GLN A 9 -1.32 5.91 -2.85
N GLU A 10 -0.65 5.38 -1.82
CA GLU A 10 0.79 5.59 -1.60
C GLU A 10 1.63 5.09 -2.78
N SER A 11 1.25 3.95 -3.37
CA SER A 11 1.95 3.39 -4.52
C SER A 11 1.80 4.26 -5.78
N MET A 12 0.64 4.90 -5.97
CA MET A 12 0.39 5.85 -7.05
C MET A 12 1.17 7.15 -6.83
N ASP A 13 1.18 7.69 -5.61
CA ASP A 13 1.93 8.90 -5.27
C ASP A 13 3.44 8.70 -5.48
N LEU A 14 3.95 7.52 -5.11
CA LEU A 14 5.32 7.14 -5.38
C LEU A 14 5.61 7.10 -6.88
N LEU A 15 4.73 6.51 -7.69
CA LEU A 15 4.90 6.47 -9.15
C LEU A 15 4.94 7.88 -9.76
N CYS A 16 4.06 8.78 -9.31
CA CYS A 16 4.09 10.20 -9.73
C CYS A 16 5.42 10.87 -9.36
N THR A 17 5.93 10.61 -8.16
CA THR A 17 7.24 11.12 -7.71
C THR A 17 8.37 10.59 -8.60
N MET A 18 8.33 9.30 -8.96
CA MET A 18 9.29 8.69 -9.86
C MET A 18 9.25 9.32 -11.26
N PHE A 19 8.07 9.66 -11.79
CA PHE A 19 7.98 10.35 -13.09
C PHE A 19 8.70 11.69 -13.07
N ILE A 20 8.48 12.50 -12.02
CA ILE A 20 9.15 13.80 -11.88
C ILE A 20 10.66 13.61 -11.72
N ALA A 21 11.09 12.64 -10.90
CA ALA A 21 12.51 12.33 -10.70
C ALA A 21 13.18 11.86 -12.01
N GLY A 22 12.48 11.03 -12.80
CA GLY A 22 12.96 10.57 -14.11
C GLY A 22 13.10 11.71 -15.11
N LEU A 23 12.12 12.61 -15.19
CA LEU A 23 12.21 13.81 -16.03
C LEU A 23 13.38 14.70 -15.60
N TYR A 24 13.52 14.94 -14.29
CA TYR A 24 14.63 15.73 -13.75
C TYR A 24 15.99 15.09 -14.05
N TYR A 25 16.10 13.75 -13.96
CA TYR A 25 17.32 13.04 -14.31
C TYR A 25 17.70 13.25 -15.78
N VAL A 26 16.72 13.14 -16.70
CA VAL A 26 16.94 13.36 -18.13
C VAL A 26 17.28 14.81 -18.45
N GLU A 27 16.60 15.77 -17.82
CA GLU A 27 16.84 17.20 -18.00
C GLU A 27 18.23 17.60 -17.51
N ARG A 28 18.70 17.06 -16.38
CA ARG A 28 19.93 17.53 -15.74
C ARG A 28 21.21 16.88 -16.25
N HIS A 29 21.15 15.63 -16.69
CA HIS A 29 22.36 14.85 -16.97
C HIS A 29 22.59 14.57 -18.46
N HIS A 30 21.79 15.19 -19.35
CA HIS A 30 21.99 15.06 -20.78
C HIS A 30 23.27 15.78 -21.24
N ASP A 31 23.76 15.38 -22.41
CA ASP A 31 24.81 16.10 -23.13
C ASP A 31 24.18 17.16 -24.07
N LEU A 32 24.98 18.14 -24.49
CA LEU A 32 24.58 19.13 -25.48
C LEU A 32 24.93 18.63 -26.88
N GLU A 33 23.95 18.56 -27.77
CA GLU A 33 24.18 18.21 -29.17
C GLU A 33 24.15 19.45 -30.08
N GLN A 34 24.95 19.42 -31.14
CA GLN A 34 24.93 20.46 -32.17
C GLN A 34 23.74 20.24 -33.10
N PHE A 35 22.93 21.27 -33.29
CA PHE A 35 21.77 21.21 -34.19
C PHE A 35 22.19 21.23 -35.67
N ASN A 36 23.20 22.03 -36.02
CA ASN A 36 23.85 22.05 -37.33
C ASN A 36 25.37 21.87 -37.23
N ALA A 37 26.01 21.41 -38.31
CA ALA A 37 27.46 21.22 -38.39
C ALA A 37 28.31 22.50 -38.17
N ASN A 38 27.68 23.69 -38.24
CA ASN A 38 28.34 24.97 -37.99
C ASN A 38 28.07 25.51 -36.58
N ASP A 39 27.22 24.86 -35.79
CA ASP A 39 26.91 25.30 -34.44
C ASP A 39 28.05 24.94 -33.50
N LYS A 40 28.43 25.87 -32.63
CA LYS A 40 29.43 25.64 -31.59
C LYS A 40 28.70 25.57 -30.26
N ILE A 41 28.97 24.52 -29.50
CA ILE A 41 28.53 24.44 -28.11
C ILE A 41 29.27 25.57 -27.36
N PRO A 42 28.57 26.50 -26.70
CA PRO A 42 29.22 27.59 -26.00
C PRO A 42 30.12 27.06 -24.88
N ASP A 43 31.40 27.42 -24.90
CA ASP A 43 32.29 27.18 -23.77
C ASP A 43 31.83 28.05 -22.59
N LEU A 44 31.24 27.43 -21.57
CA LEU A 44 30.85 28.10 -20.34
C LEU A 44 32.10 28.71 -19.68
N LYS A 45 32.03 30.00 -19.34
CA LYS A 45 33.09 30.65 -18.55
C LYS A 45 33.12 30.03 -17.16
N ALA A 46 34.31 29.89 -16.56
CA ALA A 46 34.52 29.22 -15.28
C ALA A 46 33.65 29.71 -14.10
N ASP A 47 33.14 30.95 -14.16
CA ASP A 47 32.27 31.56 -13.14
C ASP A 47 30.75 31.38 -13.39
N GLN A 48 30.34 30.73 -14.48
CA GLN A 48 28.93 30.44 -14.74
C GLN A 48 28.56 29.03 -14.23
N PRO A 49 27.45 28.88 -13.49
CA PRO A 49 26.98 27.56 -13.12
C PRO A 49 26.67 26.78 -14.40
N LYS A 50 27.15 25.53 -14.47
CA LYS A 50 26.81 24.65 -15.60
C LYS A 50 25.30 24.47 -15.65
N GLU A 51 24.73 24.67 -16.84
CA GLU A 51 23.28 24.54 -17.06
C GLU A 51 22.83 23.07 -16.87
N VAL A 52 23.68 22.13 -17.28
CA VAL A 52 23.53 20.68 -17.13
C VAL A 52 24.78 20.05 -16.52
N ASP A 53 24.58 19.01 -15.72
CA ASP A 53 25.65 18.18 -15.13
C ASP A 53 25.78 16.89 -15.94
N THR A 54 26.37 17.02 -17.13
CA THR A 54 26.49 15.94 -18.10
C THR A 54 27.27 14.76 -17.51
N LEU A 55 26.64 13.59 -17.54
CA LEU A 55 27.27 12.33 -17.17
C LEU A 55 27.94 11.67 -18.38
N ASP A 56 28.77 10.66 -18.10
CA ASP A 56 29.24 9.77 -19.15
C ASP A 56 28.04 9.15 -19.91
N PRO A 57 28.05 9.09 -21.26
CA PRO A 57 26.91 8.62 -22.04
C PRO A 57 26.44 7.21 -21.69
N GLN A 58 27.35 6.33 -21.27
CA GLN A 58 27.00 4.97 -20.85
C GLN A 58 26.32 5.00 -19.48
N ALA A 59 26.90 5.73 -18.52
CA ALA A 59 26.30 5.91 -17.19
C ALA A 59 24.91 6.56 -17.27
N PHE A 60 24.73 7.55 -18.16
CA PHE A 60 23.44 8.20 -18.38
C PHE A 60 22.38 7.21 -18.88
N LYS A 61 22.72 6.42 -19.92
CA LYS A 61 21.82 5.38 -20.47
C LYS A 61 21.50 4.29 -19.45
N ASP A 62 22.47 3.87 -18.65
CA ASP A 62 22.27 2.84 -17.64
C ASP A 62 21.31 3.34 -16.55
N GLY A 63 21.45 4.61 -16.11
CA GLY A 63 20.52 5.23 -15.18
C GLY A 63 19.11 5.43 -15.75
N GLN A 64 18.98 5.80 -17.03
CA GLN A 64 17.66 5.84 -17.71
C GLN A 64 16.99 4.46 -17.70
N ALA A 65 17.76 3.41 -17.99
CA ALA A 65 17.25 2.05 -18.01
C ALA A 65 16.87 1.56 -16.61
N GLU A 66 17.59 1.96 -15.56
CA GLU A 66 17.25 1.67 -14.15
C GLU A 66 15.94 2.33 -13.74
N ILE A 67 15.82 3.65 -13.95
CA ILE A 67 14.60 4.40 -13.65
C ILE A 67 13.39 3.80 -14.37
N ALA A 68 13.55 3.45 -15.66
CA ALA A 68 12.48 2.82 -16.43
C ALA A 68 12.08 1.45 -15.89
N ARG A 69 13.04 0.61 -15.47
CA ARG A 69 12.76 -0.69 -14.84
C ARG A 69 12.00 -0.51 -13.53
N ASP A 70 12.43 0.42 -12.70
CA ASP A 70 11.79 0.66 -11.40
C ASP A 70 10.34 1.16 -11.57
N MET A 71 10.10 2.04 -12.54
CA MET A 71 8.73 2.49 -12.87
C MET A 71 7.84 1.33 -13.31
N ILE A 72 8.35 0.40 -14.12
CA ILE A 72 7.61 -0.79 -14.56
C ILE A 72 7.27 -1.70 -13.38
N VAL A 73 8.24 -1.95 -12.49
CA VAL A 73 8.02 -2.77 -11.29
C VAL A 73 6.97 -2.12 -10.39
N GLN A 74 7.01 -0.80 -10.22
CA GLN A 74 6.03 -0.08 -9.42
C GLN A 74 4.64 -0.11 -10.06
N ALA A 75 4.53 -0.02 -11.39
CA ALA A 75 3.27 -0.18 -12.11
C ALA A 75 2.68 -1.60 -11.93
N GLN A 76 3.52 -2.64 -11.99
CA GLN A 76 3.09 -4.02 -11.73
C GLN A 76 2.59 -4.20 -10.29
N ARG A 77 3.23 -3.54 -9.32
CA ARG A 77 2.76 -3.54 -7.92
C ARG A 77 1.37 -2.90 -7.80
N ILE A 78 1.12 -1.80 -8.50
CA ILE A 78 -0.21 -1.17 -8.55
C ILE A 78 -1.25 -2.13 -9.12
N GLU A 79 -0.94 -2.82 -10.23
CA GLU A 79 -1.85 -3.83 -10.82
C GLU A 79 -2.17 -4.96 -9.83
N TYR A 80 -1.15 -5.46 -9.13
CA TYR A 80 -1.34 -6.47 -8.09
C TYR A 80 -2.25 -5.96 -6.96
N LEU A 81 -2.00 -4.77 -6.43
CA LEU A 81 -2.82 -4.17 -5.37
C LEU A 81 -4.28 -3.97 -5.82
N VAL A 82 -4.50 -3.58 -7.07
CA VAL A 82 -5.84 -3.48 -7.65
C VAL A 82 -6.51 -4.85 -7.71
N SER A 83 -5.79 -5.91 -8.10
CA SER A 83 -6.35 -7.27 -8.16
C SER A 83 -6.75 -7.83 -6.80
N GLU A 84 -6.09 -7.38 -5.73
CA GLU A 84 -6.34 -7.78 -4.34
C GLU A 84 -7.40 -6.90 -3.63
N LEU A 85 -7.99 -5.91 -4.31
CA LEU A 85 -8.99 -5.05 -3.68
C LEU A 85 -10.23 -5.87 -3.28
N PRO A 86 -10.60 -5.89 -1.98
CA PRO A 86 -11.74 -6.65 -1.51
C PRO A 86 -13.04 -6.03 -2.03
N GLY A 87 -14.02 -6.87 -2.35
CA GLY A 87 -15.37 -6.42 -2.71
C GLY A 87 -15.52 -5.91 -4.14
N LEU A 88 -14.49 -6.01 -5.00
CA LEU A 88 -14.58 -5.63 -6.43
C LEU A 88 -15.71 -6.31 -7.20
N GLN A 89 -16.12 -7.51 -6.79
CA GLN A 89 -17.15 -8.31 -7.47
C GLN A 89 -18.56 -8.14 -6.89
N ASN A 90 -18.69 -7.46 -5.74
CA ASN A 90 -19.96 -7.34 -5.02
C ASN A 90 -20.55 -5.95 -5.20
N SER A 91 -21.85 -5.87 -5.52
CA SER A 91 -22.55 -4.60 -5.47
C SER A 91 -22.70 -4.13 -4.01
N GLU A 92 -22.82 -2.82 -3.80
CA GLU A 92 -23.11 -2.23 -2.49
C GLU A 92 -24.33 -2.90 -1.82
N ARG A 93 -25.37 -3.20 -2.60
CA ARG A 93 -26.57 -3.89 -2.11
C ARG A 93 -26.28 -5.29 -1.59
N ASP A 94 -25.40 -6.03 -2.25
CA ASP A 94 -25.00 -7.36 -1.80
C ASP A 94 -24.13 -7.28 -0.55
N GLN A 95 -23.24 -6.29 -0.48
CA GLN A 95 -22.42 -6.01 0.71
C GLN A 95 -23.31 -5.67 1.91
N LEU A 96 -24.31 -4.80 1.75
CA LEU A 96 -25.27 -4.47 2.81
C LEU A 96 -26.07 -5.70 3.27
N ARG A 97 -26.49 -6.56 2.34
CA ARG A 97 -27.19 -7.81 2.68
C ARG A 97 -26.30 -8.74 3.51
N ILE A 98 -25.03 -8.86 3.14
CA ILE A 98 -24.03 -9.65 3.88
C ILE A 98 -23.86 -9.06 5.29
N ILE A 99 -23.74 -7.74 5.40
CA ILE A 99 -23.60 -7.05 6.70
C ILE A 99 -24.80 -7.35 7.60
N SER A 100 -26.04 -7.17 7.12
CA SER A 100 -27.22 -7.45 7.93
C SER A 100 -27.32 -8.93 8.34
N GLY A 101 -26.95 -9.86 7.45
CA GLY A 101 -26.90 -11.28 7.79
C GLY A 101 -25.86 -11.60 8.88
N LEU A 102 -24.68 -10.99 8.80
CA LEU A 102 -23.64 -11.13 9.82
C LEU A 102 -24.08 -10.51 11.16
N GLU A 103 -24.79 -9.40 11.15
CA GLU A 103 -25.36 -8.79 12.37
C GLU A 103 -26.35 -9.73 13.07
N GLU A 104 -27.23 -10.38 12.31
CA GLU A 104 -28.17 -11.37 12.85
C GLU A 104 -27.43 -12.60 13.42
N GLU A 105 -26.41 -13.09 12.72
CA GLU A 105 -25.58 -14.21 13.19
C GLU A 105 -24.84 -13.87 14.49
N ILE A 106 -24.25 -12.67 14.58
CA ILE A 106 -23.59 -12.17 15.79
C ILE A 106 -24.58 -12.10 16.96
N ALA A 107 -25.78 -11.58 16.74
CA ALA A 107 -26.81 -11.50 17.78
C ALA A 107 -27.21 -12.90 18.30
N GLY A 108 -27.35 -13.87 17.39
CA GLY A 108 -27.61 -15.27 17.74
C GLY A 108 -26.49 -15.90 18.57
N LEU A 109 -25.23 -15.70 18.15
CA LEU A 109 -24.05 -16.19 18.87
C LEU A 109 -23.88 -15.55 20.25
N GLU A 110 -24.20 -14.26 20.38
CA GLU A 110 -24.15 -13.55 21.65
C GLU A 110 -25.20 -14.07 22.63
N ALA A 111 -26.42 -14.36 22.17
CA ALA A 111 -27.46 -14.98 22.98
C ALA A 111 -27.04 -16.38 23.49
N GLN A 112 -26.45 -17.20 22.62
CA GLN A 112 -25.92 -18.51 23.00
C GLN A 112 -24.79 -18.38 24.02
N ARG A 113 -23.88 -17.42 23.83
CA ARG A 113 -22.81 -17.13 24.79
C ARG A 113 -23.39 -16.73 26.15
N LEU A 114 -24.43 -15.91 26.19
CA LEU A 114 -25.05 -15.47 27.45
C LEU A 114 -25.68 -16.63 28.21
N GLU A 115 -26.39 -17.52 27.52
CA GLU A 115 -26.98 -18.70 28.15
C GLU A 115 -25.90 -19.65 28.68
N ALA A 116 -24.84 -19.91 27.90
CA ALA A 116 -23.71 -20.73 28.34
C ALA A 116 -23.00 -20.14 29.58
N VAL A 117 -22.90 -18.80 29.67
CA VAL A 117 -22.36 -18.13 30.86
C VAL A 117 -23.28 -18.33 32.07
N ARG A 118 -24.59 -18.24 31.86
CA ARG A 118 -25.59 -18.45 32.92
C ARG A 118 -25.54 -19.88 33.47
N GLU A 119 -25.53 -20.88 32.59
CA GLU A 119 -25.41 -22.29 32.98
C GLU A 119 -24.10 -22.54 33.74
N ARG A 120 -22.99 -21.98 33.25
CA ARG A 120 -21.69 -22.05 33.94
C ARG A 120 -21.78 -21.48 35.36
N ASP A 121 -22.37 -20.31 35.53
CA ASP A 121 -22.46 -19.63 36.83
C ASP A 121 -23.36 -20.42 37.80
N GLU A 122 -24.43 -21.04 37.29
CA GLU A 122 -25.29 -21.91 38.08
C GLU A 122 -24.55 -23.16 38.57
N VAL A 123 -23.83 -23.85 37.67
CA VAL A 123 -23.01 -25.02 38.02
C VAL A 123 -21.89 -24.64 38.99
N PHE A 124 -21.26 -23.47 38.80
CA PHE A 124 -20.25 -22.96 39.73
C PHE A 124 -20.83 -22.70 41.12
N GLY A 125 -22.03 -22.13 41.21
CA GLY A 125 -22.73 -21.91 42.48
C GLY A 125 -23.06 -23.23 43.19
N GLN A 126 -23.50 -24.25 42.46
CA GLN A 126 -23.74 -25.60 43.02
C GLN A 126 -22.44 -26.23 43.54
N LEU A 127 -21.35 -26.10 42.79
CA LEU A 127 -20.03 -26.59 43.20
C LEU A 127 -19.52 -25.87 44.46
N ASP A 128 -19.65 -24.54 44.54
CA ASP A 128 -19.23 -23.77 45.72
C ASP A 128 -20.04 -24.18 46.96
N ALA A 129 -21.35 -24.41 46.81
CA ALA A 129 -22.20 -24.91 47.90
C ALA A 129 -21.74 -26.30 48.39
N LEU A 130 -21.41 -27.22 47.48
CA LEU A 130 -20.88 -28.54 47.83
C LEU A 130 -19.53 -28.45 48.54
N LEU A 131 -18.59 -27.66 48.01
CA LEU A 131 -17.28 -27.44 48.62
C LEU A 131 -17.41 -26.87 50.04
N ARG A 132 -18.29 -25.88 50.26
CA ARG A 132 -18.56 -25.32 51.58
C ARG A 132 -19.17 -26.33 52.56
N SER A 133 -19.98 -27.26 52.07
CA SER A 133 -20.53 -28.33 52.90
C SER A 133 -19.49 -29.39 53.29
N LEU A 134 -18.51 -29.64 52.44
CA LEU A 134 -17.40 -30.58 52.68
C LEU A 134 -16.27 -29.98 53.53
N GLN A 135 -16.09 -28.66 53.52
CA GLN A 135 -15.07 -27.97 54.32
C GLN A 135 -15.42 -27.81 55.81
N ARG A 136 -16.53 -28.37 56.30
CA ARG A 136 -16.79 -28.47 57.76
C ARG A 136 -16.07 -29.69 58.31
N PRO A 137 -15.08 -29.51 59.20
CA PRO A 137 -15.35 -29.27 60.63
C PRO A 137 -15.21 -27.82 61.08
#